data_AF-A0A0G4LE90-F1
#
_entry.id   AF-A0A0G4LE90-F1
#
_cell.length_a   1.000
_cell.length_b   1.000
_cell.length_c   1.000
_cell.angle_alpha   90.00
_cell.angle_beta   90.00
_cell.angle_gamma   90.00
#
_symmetry.space_group_name_H-M   'P 1'
#
loop_
_entity.id
_entity.type
_entity.pdbx_description
1 polymer ?
#
loop_
_entity_poly.entity_id
_entity_poly.type
_entity_poly.pdbx_seq_one_letter_code
_entity_poly.pdbx_strand_id
1 'polypeptide(L)'
;FQHVLPADPTCICTCLTCILRWNSLCLVVDFAHWQPNLDSGTPIPMIPRGKFPVWNEDLVAENAKIVQRALVSPLWYARVLEVHLNSTTRSIRRHAANQGNRRRRFRMAKEDEMSGTDEFLQRSGPPTMDFPFHRDNYYMLESYLPNRGWSSDLERWLESVLQQCNYSSSHTTH
;
A
#
# COMPACT_ATOMS: atom_id res chain seq x y z
N PHE A 1 -3.50 -9.56 -10.71
CA PHE A 1 -4.32 -9.00 -9.62
C PHE A 1 -5.73 -8.78 -10.15
N GLN A 2 -6.77 -9.22 -9.45
CA GLN A 2 -8.15 -8.90 -9.86
C GLN A 2 -8.58 -7.48 -9.44
N HIS A 3 -7.83 -6.84 -8.55
CA HIS A 3 -8.15 -5.55 -7.95
C HIS A 3 -7.14 -4.44 -8.32
N VAL A 4 -6.31 -4.67 -9.35
CA VAL A 4 -5.41 -3.67 -9.93
C VAL A 4 -5.57 -3.74 -11.44
N LEU A 5 -5.91 -2.59 -12.04
CA LEU A 5 -5.93 -2.47 -13.49
C LEU A 5 -4.49 -2.56 -14.03
N PRO A 6 -4.22 -3.34 -15.09
CA PRO A 6 -2.90 -3.34 -15.71
C PRO A 6 -2.48 -1.95 -16.19
N ALA A 7 -1.19 -1.62 -16.08
CA ALA A 7 -0.67 -0.36 -16.59
C ALA A 7 -0.79 -0.31 -18.12
N ASP A 8 -1.24 0.83 -18.65
CA ASP A 8 -1.26 1.08 -20.09
C ASP A 8 0.17 1.39 -20.59
N PRO A 9 0.75 0.56 -21.48
CA PRO A 9 2.11 0.76 -21.98
C PRO A 9 2.27 2.03 -22.84
N THR A 10 1.17 2.64 -23.29
CA THR A 10 1.20 3.92 -24.01
C THR A 10 1.32 5.12 -23.07
N CYS A 11 0.97 4.94 -21.80
CA CYS A 11 1.01 6.00 -20.78
C CYS A 11 2.16 5.83 -19.77
N ILE A 12 2.65 4.60 -19.59
CA ILE A 12 3.63 4.26 -18.55
C ILE A 12 4.70 3.35 -19.14
N CYS A 13 5.96 3.63 -18.81
CA CYS A 13 7.08 2.75 -19.17
C CYS A 13 6.85 1.33 -18.65
N THR A 14 7.17 0.34 -19.47
CA THR A 14 7.01 -1.09 -19.14
C THR A 14 8.16 -1.66 -18.32
N CYS A 15 9.13 -0.84 -17.90
CA CYS A 15 10.20 -1.30 -17.03
C CYS A 15 9.63 -1.81 -15.70
N LEU A 16 10.29 -2.81 -15.10
CA LEU A 16 9.84 -3.47 -13.88
C LEU A 16 9.52 -2.46 -12.76
N THR A 17 10.36 -1.43 -12.59
CA THR A 17 10.18 -0.38 -11.59
C THR A 17 8.89 0.41 -11.80
N CYS A 18 8.56 0.81 -13.03
CA CYS A 18 7.35 1.57 -13.33
C CYS A 18 6.09 0.71 -13.13
N ILE A 19 6.12 -0.55 -13.54
CA ILE A 19 5.02 -1.49 -13.31
C ILE A 19 4.78 -1.74 -11.82
N LEU A 20 5.85 -1.90 -11.03
CA LEU A 20 5.74 -2.08 -9.58
C LEU A 20 5.22 -0.82 -8.89
N ARG A 21 5.69 0.37 -9.27
CA ARG A 21 5.15 1.64 -8.74
C ARG A 21 3.67 1.81 -9.06
N TRP A 22 3.27 1.49 -10.29
CA TRP A 22 1.86 1.51 -10.69
C TRP A 22 1.03 0.58 -9.81
N ASN A 23 1.45 -0.69 -9.68
CA ASN A 23 0.75 -1.66 -8.84
C ASN A 23 0.66 -1.17 -7.39
N SER A 24 1.75 -0.67 -6.83
CA SER A 24 1.81 -0.14 -5.47
C SER A 24 0.84 1.02 -5.25
N LEU A 25 0.78 2.00 -6.15
CA LEU A 25 -0.15 3.12 -6.02
C LEU A 25 -1.61 2.67 -6.18
N CYS A 26 -1.90 1.75 -7.10
CA CYS A 26 -3.24 1.16 -7.24
C CYS A 26 -3.66 0.42 -5.96
N LEU A 27 -2.75 -0.33 -5.34
CA LEU A 27 -3.00 -1.04 -4.08
C LEU A 27 -3.24 -0.09 -2.91
N VAL A 28 -2.49 1.01 -2.83
CA VAL A 28 -2.71 2.05 -1.82
C VAL A 28 -4.14 2.61 -1.92
N VAL A 29 -4.59 2.93 -3.14
CA VAL A 29 -5.92 3.49 -3.37
C VAL A 29 -7.02 2.45 -3.11
N ASP A 30 -6.86 1.21 -3.58
CA ASP A 30 -7.82 0.13 -3.32
C ASP A 30 -7.91 -0.19 -1.82
N PHE A 31 -6.79 -0.27 -1.11
CA PHE A 31 -6.77 -0.49 0.33
C PHE A 31 -7.48 0.63 1.10
N ALA A 32 -7.33 1.89 0.66
CA ALA A 32 -8.03 3.03 1.23
C ALA A 32 -9.55 2.94 1.00
N HIS A 33 -9.98 2.53 -0.19
CA HIS A 33 -11.39 2.32 -0.51
C HIS A 33 -12.06 1.33 0.46
N TRP A 34 -11.34 0.26 0.85
CA TRP A 34 -11.88 -0.77 1.74
C TRP A 34 -11.70 -0.52 3.24
N GLN A 35 -11.03 0.56 3.67
CA GLN A 35 -10.89 0.88 5.10
C GLN A 35 -12.23 0.94 5.86
N PRO A 36 -13.32 1.53 5.33
CA PRO A 36 -14.61 1.55 6.03
C PRO A 36 -15.16 0.14 6.31
N ASN A 37 -15.02 -0.79 5.36
CA ASN A 37 -15.41 -2.18 5.53
C ASN A 37 -14.59 -2.85 6.64
N LEU A 38 -13.27 -2.68 6.58
CA LEU A 38 -12.35 -3.28 7.55
C LEU A 38 -12.59 -2.75 8.97
N ASP A 39 -12.88 -1.46 9.12
CA ASP A 39 -13.10 -0.83 10.43
C ASP A 39 -14.45 -1.19 11.05
N SER A 40 -15.48 -1.36 10.21
CA SER A 40 -16.82 -1.78 10.66
C SER A 40 -16.96 -3.29 10.83
N GLY A 41 -15.99 -4.08 10.36
CA GLY A 41 -16.09 -5.54 10.29
C GLY A 41 -17.05 -6.02 9.19
N THR A 42 -17.45 -5.15 8.27
CA THR A 42 -18.27 -5.52 7.11
C THR A 42 -17.41 -6.28 6.10
N PRO A 43 -17.79 -7.50 5.68
CA PRO A 43 -17.01 -8.25 4.71
C PRO A 43 -16.83 -7.49 3.39
N ILE A 44 -15.60 -7.46 2.88
CA ILE A 44 -15.28 -7.08 1.51
C ILE A 44 -15.91 -8.11 0.55
N PRO A 45 -16.65 -7.67 -0.49
CA PRO A 45 -17.22 -8.57 -1.48
C PRO A 45 -16.16 -9.43 -2.18
N MET A 46 -16.36 -10.74 -2.14
CA MET A 46 -15.49 -11.70 -2.80
C MET A 46 -15.86 -11.87 -4.27
N ILE A 47 -14.85 -11.89 -5.13
CA ILE A 47 -15.02 -12.14 -6.56
C ILE A 47 -14.85 -13.65 -6.80
N PRO A 48 -15.89 -14.35 -7.30
CA PRO A 48 -15.76 -15.76 -7.62
C PRO A 48 -14.71 -15.99 -8.72
N ARG A 49 -14.05 -17.15 -8.70
CA ARG A 49 -13.05 -17.52 -9.70
C ARG A 49 -13.64 -17.44 -11.11
N GLY A 50 -12.90 -16.79 -12.02
CA GLY A 50 -13.30 -16.65 -13.43
C GLY A 50 -14.47 -15.68 -13.66
N LYS A 51 -14.87 -14.90 -12.65
CA LYS A 51 -15.87 -13.85 -12.79
C LYS A 51 -15.22 -12.47 -12.80
N PHE A 52 -15.87 -11.55 -13.51
CA PHE A 52 -15.47 -10.16 -13.66
C PHE A 52 -16.71 -9.30 -13.42
N PRO A 53 -17.06 -9.03 -12.16
CA PRO A 53 -18.26 -8.28 -11.87
C PRO A 53 -18.05 -6.79 -12.20
N VAL A 54 -19.07 -6.15 -12.77
CA VAL A 54 -19.04 -4.75 -13.22
C VAL A 54 -18.55 -3.80 -12.12
N TRP A 55 -19.03 -3.98 -10.89
CA TRP A 55 -18.60 -3.15 -9.74
C TRP A 55 -17.09 -3.17 -9.53
N ASN A 56 -16.41 -4.29 -9.83
CA ASN A 56 -14.97 -4.40 -9.66
C ASN A 56 -14.23 -3.73 -10.81
N GLU A 57 -14.74 -3.87 -12.04
CA GLU A 57 -14.19 -3.20 -13.21
C GLU A 57 -14.27 -1.67 -13.04
N ASP A 58 -15.42 -1.17 -12.58
CA ASP A 58 -15.61 0.24 -12.26
C ASP A 58 -14.65 0.70 -11.17
N LEU A 59 -14.55 -0.06 -10.07
CA LEU A 59 -13.66 0.27 -8.96
C LEU A 59 -12.18 0.34 -9.38
N VAL A 60 -11.68 -0.66 -10.11
CA VAL A 60 -10.26 -0.64 -10.54
C VAL A 60 -9.99 0.44 -11.58
N ALA A 61 -10.98 0.79 -12.41
CA ALA A 61 -10.88 1.91 -13.35
C ALA A 61 -10.84 3.26 -12.64
N GLU A 62 -11.69 3.48 -11.62
CA GLU A 62 -11.67 4.69 -10.81
C GLU A 62 -10.36 4.83 -10.01
N ASN A 63 -9.86 3.74 -9.42
CA ASN A 63 -8.56 3.74 -8.75
C ASN A 63 -7.44 4.11 -9.72
N ALA A 64 -7.44 3.53 -10.94
CA ALA A 64 -6.45 3.84 -11.96
C ALA A 64 -6.48 5.33 -12.38
N LYS A 65 -7.65 5.96 -12.48
CA LYS A 65 -7.77 7.40 -12.77
C LYS A 65 -7.10 8.26 -11.68
N ILE A 66 -7.26 7.90 -10.41
CA ILE A 66 -6.59 8.59 -9.29
C ILE A 66 -5.08 8.45 -9.43
N VAL A 67 -4.58 7.23 -9.70
CA VAL A 67 -3.15 6.97 -9.87
C VAL A 67 -2.59 7.73 -11.08
N GLN A 68 -3.29 7.75 -12.21
CA GLN A 68 -2.88 8.53 -13.39
C GLN A 68 -2.72 10.02 -13.07
N ARG A 69 -3.63 10.61 -12.28
CA ARG A 69 -3.48 12.00 -11.82
C ARG A 69 -2.25 12.18 -10.94
N ALA A 70 -1.96 11.21 -10.06
CA ALA A 70 -0.77 11.23 -9.21
C ALA A 70 0.54 11.13 -10.01
N LEU A 71 0.56 10.50 -11.19
CA LEU A 71 1.75 10.42 -12.04
C LEU A 71 2.17 11.77 -12.64
N VAL A 72 1.22 12.69 -12.82
CA VAL A 72 1.46 13.99 -13.48
C VAL A 72 1.29 15.19 -12.55
N SER A 73 0.76 14.99 -11.35
CA SER A 73 0.51 16.05 -10.37
C SER A 73 1.10 15.72 -9.00
N PRO A 74 2.09 16.49 -8.52
CA PRO A 74 2.66 16.31 -7.19
C PRO A 74 1.64 16.41 -6.05
N LEU A 75 0.60 17.23 -6.20
CA LEU A 75 -0.47 17.36 -5.20
C LEU A 75 -1.32 16.10 -5.11
N TRP A 76 -1.65 15.49 -6.25
CA TRP A 76 -2.34 14.20 -6.27
C TRP A 76 -1.47 13.08 -5.68
N TYR A 77 -0.16 13.09 -5.98
CA TYR A 77 0.78 12.16 -5.38
C TYR A 77 0.84 12.31 -3.85
N ALA A 78 1.00 13.55 -3.35
CA ALA A 78 0.97 13.83 -1.93
C ALA A 78 -0.34 13.39 -1.26
N ARG A 79 -1.48 13.60 -1.94
CA ARG A 79 -2.78 13.13 -1.44
C ARG A 79 -2.86 11.60 -1.35
N VAL A 80 -2.30 10.88 -2.31
CA VAL A 80 -2.22 9.40 -2.25
C VAL A 80 -1.36 8.96 -1.05
N LEU A 81 -0.23 9.64 -0.79
CA LEU A 81 0.61 9.35 0.38
C LEU A 81 -0.09 9.64 1.71
N GLU A 82 -0.84 10.74 1.79
CA GLU A 82 -1.63 11.09 2.99
C GLU A 82 -2.71 10.04 3.26
N VAL A 83 -3.45 9.64 2.22
CA VAL A 83 -4.46 8.58 2.29
C VAL A 83 -3.84 7.24 2.69
N HIS A 84 -2.63 6.97 2.21
CA HIS A 84 -1.88 5.77 2.56
C HIS A 84 -1.50 5.74 4.04
N LEU A 85 -0.95 6.84 4.55
CA LEU A 85 -0.61 6.98 5.97
C LEU A 85 -1.86 6.79 6.84
N ASN A 86 -2.97 7.45 6.48
CA ASN A 86 -4.24 7.30 7.19
C ASN A 86 -4.72 5.85 7.22
N SER A 87 -4.69 5.15 6.08
CA SER A 87 -5.08 3.73 5.99
C SER A 87 -4.20 2.83 6.84
N THR A 88 -2.89 3.12 6.88
CA THR A 88 -1.92 2.38 7.69
C THR A 88 -2.16 2.59 9.18
N THR A 89 -2.33 3.84 9.62
CA THR A 89 -2.67 4.19 11.01
C THR A 89 -3.96 3.51 11.45
N ARG A 90 -5.02 3.56 10.64
CA ARG A 90 -6.30 2.89 10.93
C ARG A 90 -6.13 1.39 11.07
N SER A 91 -5.38 0.78 10.17
CA SER A 91 -5.12 -0.66 10.22
C SER A 91 -4.35 -1.05 11.48
N ILE A 92 -3.23 -0.39 11.79
CA ILE A 92 -2.46 -0.67 13.02
C ILE A 92 -3.33 -0.50 14.26
N ARG A 93 -4.15 0.55 14.33
CA ARG A 93 -5.08 0.78 15.44
C ARG A 93 -6.13 -0.33 15.57
N ARG A 94 -6.77 -0.74 14.46
CA ARG A 94 -7.73 -1.85 14.43
C ARG A 94 -7.10 -3.14 14.92
N HIS A 95 -5.89 -3.43 14.44
CA HIS A 95 -5.14 -4.61 14.87
C HIS A 95 -4.78 -4.52 16.34
N ALA A 96 -4.28 -3.37 16.82
CA ALA A 96 -3.97 -3.10 18.23
C ALA A 96 -5.17 -3.39 19.15
N ALA A 97 -6.39 -3.02 18.75
CA ALA A 97 -7.61 -3.27 19.51
C ALA A 97 -8.06 -4.75 19.52
N ASN A 98 -7.65 -5.56 18.54
CA ASN A 98 -8.02 -6.97 18.46
C ASN A 98 -7.23 -7.81 19.47
N GLN A 99 -7.78 -8.06 20.65
CA GLN A 99 -7.10 -8.84 21.71
C GLN A 99 -6.92 -10.34 21.40
N GLY A 100 -7.60 -10.88 20.38
CA GLY A 100 -7.51 -12.29 20.00
C GLY A 100 -6.26 -12.65 19.18
N ASN A 101 -5.62 -11.68 18.53
CA ASN A 101 -4.46 -11.92 17.67
C ASN A 101 -3.14 -11.63 18.41
N ARG A 102 -2.31 -12.65 18.67
CA ARG A 102 -1.03 -12.50 19.39
C ARG A 102 0.19 -12.26 18.51
N ARG A 103 0.02 -11.93 17.22
CA ARG A 103 1.14 -11.62 16.31
C ARG A 103 1.91 -10.40 16.79
N ARG A 104 3.19 -10.32 16.45
CA ARG A 104 4.02 -9.13 16.64
C ARG A 104 3.41 -7.98 15.84
N ARG A 105 3.29 -6.80 16.46
CA ARG A 105 2.59 -5.63 15.91
C ARG A 105 3.52 -4.44 15.73
N PHE A 106 3.11 -3.53 14.88
CA PHE A 106 3.66 -2.18 14.91
C PHE A 106 3.36 -1.51 16.25
N ARG A 107 4.37 -0.82 16.80
CA ARG A 107 4.21 -0.02 18.01
C ARG A 107 3.81 1.40 17.64
N MET A 108 2.51 1.67 17.71
CA MET A 108 1.93 3.00 17.52
C MET A 108 1.21 3.40 18.80
N ALA A 109 1.71 4.43 19.47
CA ALA A 109 1.10 5.05 20.63
C ALA A 109 0.02 6.06 20.20
N LYS A 110 -0.77 6.57 21.15
CA LYS A 110 -1.83 7.54 20.84
C LYS A 110 -1.24 8.86 20.35
N GLU A 111 -0.07 9.23 20.86
CA GLU A 111 0.68 10.43 20.47
C GLU A 111 1.17 10.31 19.02
N ASP A 112 1.57 9.12 18.57
CA ASP A 112 1.97 8.86 17.19
C ASP A 112 0.77 8.99 16.23
N GLU A 113 -0.43 8.55 16.64
CA GLU A 113 -1.65 8.75 15.86
C GLU A 113 -2.00 10.25 15.78
N MET A 114 -1.84 10.99 16.88
CA MET A 114 -2.15 12.41 16.96
C MET A 114 -1.15 13.30 16.20
N SER A 115 0.11 12.88 16.04
CA SER A 115 1.10 13.65 15.29
C SER A 115 0.78 13.71 13.79
N GLY A 116 0.06 12.71 13.26
CA GLY A 116 -0.24 12.59 11.84
C GLY A 116 1.00 12.32 10.97
N THR A 117 2.10 11.83 11.56
CA THR A 117 3.36 11.53 10.88
C THR A 117 3.62 10.02 10.80
N ASP A 118 4.60 9.60 10.00
CA ASP A 118 4.98 8.19 9.83
C ASP A 118 6.17 7.78 10.72
N GLU A 119 6.55 8.60 11.72
CA GLU A 119 7.73 8.35 12.56
C GLU A 119 7.69 6.99 13.28
N PHE A 120 6.50 6.54 13.69
CA PHE A 120 6.33 5.24 14.32
C PHE A 120 6.69 4.06 13.39
N LEU A 121 6.65 4.26 12.07
CA LEU A 121 7.07 3.27 11.06
C LEU A 121 8.60 3.18 10.93
N GLN A 122 9.38 4.03 11.62
CA GLN A 122 10.84 3.87 11.69
C GLN A 122 11.26 2.84 12.75
N ARG A 123 10.36 2.50 13.69
CA ARG A 123 10.62 1.51 14.76
C ARG A 123 10.64 0.09 14.19
N SER A 124 11.10 -0.89 14.98
CA SER A 124 11.01 -2.29 14.56
C SER A 124 9.56 -2.74 14.39
N GLY A 125 9.26 -3.40 13.28
CA GLY A 125 7.94 -3.91 12.93
C GLY A 125 7.87 -5.44 12.89
N PRO A 126 6.68 -6.02 12.64
CA PRO A 126 6.60 -7.37 12.08
C PRO A 126 7.31 -7.43 10.72
N PRO A 127 7.74 -8.61 10.25
CA PRO A 127 8.19 -8.76 8.87
C PRO A 127 7.11 -8.27 7.90
N THR A 128 7.48 -7.31 7.05
CA THR A 128 6.55 -6.67 6.11
C THR A 128 7.09 -6.81 4.70
N MET A 129 6.83 -7.95 4.06
CA MET A 129 7.02 -8.05 2.63
C MET A 129 6.05 -9.07 2.05
N ASP A 130 4.82 -8.64 1.83
CA ASP A 130 3.88 -9.35 0.97
C ASP A 130 3.07 -8.32 0.18
N PHE A 131 3.12 -8.40 -1.15
CA PHE A 131 2.14 -7.71 -1.99
C PHE A 131 0.76 -8.31 -1.68
N PRO A 132 -0.27 -7.51 -1.36
CA PRO A 132 -1.62 -8.04 -1.18
C PRO A 132 -2.19 -8.48 -2.53
N PHE A 133 -1.99 -9.75 -2.90
CA PHE A 133 -2.44 -10.32 -4.19
C PHE A 133 -3.96 -10.46 -4.27
N HIS A 134 -4.64 -10.56 -3.12
CA HIS A 134 -6.09 -10.60 -2.97
C HIS A 134 -6.56 -9.61 -1.90
N ARG A 135 -7.80 -9.12 -2.02
CA ARG A 135 -8.39 -8.23 -1.00
C ARG A 135 -8.56 -8.92 0.36
N ASP A 136 -8.59 -10.25 0.40
CA ASP A 136 -8.52 -11.03 1.64
C ASP A 136 -7.25 -10.75 2.46
N ASN A 137 -6.15 -10.39 1.79
CA ASN A 137 -4.93 -10.01 2.49
C ASN A 137 -5.13 -8.75 3.33
N TYR A 138 -6.07 -7.87 2.99
CA TYR A 138 -6.32 -6.61 3.70
C TYR A 138 -6.76 -6.80 5.15
N TYR A 139 -7.46 -7.90 5.47
CA TYR A 139 -7.85 -8.20 6.85
C TYR A 139 -6.67 -8.45 7.78
N MET A 140 -5.55 -8.92 7.23
CA MET A 140 -4.33 -9.26 7.98
C MET A 140 -3.22 -8.21 7.81
N LEU A 141 -3.47 -7.18 7.01
CA LEU A 141 -2.47 -6.21 6.59
C LEU A 141 -2.38 -5.05 7.58
N GLU A 142 -1.49 -5.16 8.57
CA GLU A 142 -1.25 -4.09 9.55
C GLU A 142 -0.65 -2.85 8.90
N SER A 143 0.33 -3.03 8.02
CA SER A 143 0.89 -1.97 7.19
C SER A 143 1.28 -2.53 5.84
N TYR A 144 1.06 -1.75 4.79
CA TYR A 144 1.68 -1.97 3.49
C TYR A 144 2.70 -0.87 3.29
N LEU A 145 3.96 -1.20 3.08
CA LEU A 145 5.01 -0.21 2.81
C LEU A 145 5.62 -0.56 1.46
N PRO A 146 5.19 0.09 0.37
CA PRO A 146 5.52 -0.37 -0.98
C PRO A 146 7.02 -0.43 -1.28
N ASN A 147 7.80 0.43 -0.62
CA ASN A 147 9.22 0.62 -0.93
C ASN A 147 10.16 0.06 0.14
N ARG A 148 9.67 -0.37 1.31
CA ARG A 148 10.53 -0.85 2.40
C ARG A 148 9.86 -1.94 3.24
N GLY A 149 10.65 -2.80 3.84
CA GLY A 149 10.17 -3.81 4.76
C GLY A 149 11.09 -4.06 5.95
N TRP A 150 10.54 -4.45 7.09
CA TRP A 150 11.35 -4.84 8.25
C TRP A 150 11.88 -6.27 8.07
N SER A 151 13.19 -6.47 8.21
CA SER A 151 13.81 -7.79 8.28
C SER A 151 14.11 -8.16 9.73
N SER A 152 13.53 -9.26 10.22
CA SER A 152 13.87 -9.81 11.53
C SER A 152 15.30 -10.33 11.59
N ASP A 153 15.78 -10.92 10.48
CA ASP A 153 17.08 -11.60 10.44
C ASP A 153 18.24 -10.61 10.44
N LEU A 154 18.03 -9.44 9.82
CA LEU A 154 19.02 -8.37 9.75
C LEU A 154 18.75 -7.22 10.75
N GLU A 155 17.68 -7.34 11.54
CA GLU A 155 17.19 -6.35 12.51
C GLU A 155 17.17 -4.90 11.98
N ARG A 156 16.79 -4.73 10.72
CA ARG A 156 16.77 -3.41 10.07
C ARG A 156 15.67 -3.29 9.02
N TRP A 157 15.36 -2.04 8.68
CA TRP A 157 14.60 -1.73 7.48
C TRP A 157 15.44 -2.04 6.25
N LEU A 158 14.88 -2.84 5.37
CA LEU A 158 15.38 -3.04 4.02
C LEU A 158 14.56 -2.17 3.09
N GLU A 159 15.21 -1.25 2.39
CA GLU A 159 14.63 -0.71 1.19
C GLU A 159 14.44 -1.87 0.21
N SER A 160 13.25 -1.99 -0.35
CA SER A 160 13.03 -2.86 -1.49
C SER A 160 14.07 -2.48 -2.55
N VAL A 161 14.69 -3.48 -3.19
CA VAL A 161 15.76 -3.32 -4.20
C VAL A 161 15.34 -2.36 -5.34
N LEU A 162 14.06 -2.03 -5.44
CA LEU A 162 13.40 -1.12 -6.38
C LEU A 162 13.85 0.35 -6.30
N GLN A 163 14.53 0.78 -5.23
CA GLN A 163 15.05 2.15 -5.11
C GLN A 163 16.47 2.32 -5.67
N GLN A 164 17.28 1.26 -5.81
CA GLN A 164 18.66 1.38 -6.31
C GLN A 164 18.71 1.88 -7.77
N CYS A 165 17.70 1.59 -8.59
CA CYS A 165 17.63 2.10 -9.97
C CYS A 165 17.33 3.61 -10.08
N ASN A 166 16.88 4.29 -9.02
CA ASN A 166 16.66 5.73 -9.04
C ASN A 166 17.89 6.56 -8.67
N TYR A 167 18.92 5.95 -8.07
CA TYR A 167 20.14 6.66 -7.66
C TYR A 167 21.28 6.55 -8.69
N SER A 168 21.17 5.61 -9.64
CA SER A 168 22.19 5.41 -10.69
C SER A 168 22.02 6.30 -11.92
N SER A 169 20.92 7.06 -12.05
CA SER A 169 20.67 7.94 -13.20
C SER A 169 20.97 9.41 -12.94
N SER A 170 21.37 9.78 -11.72
CA SER A 170 21.75 11.16 -11.35
C SER A 170 23.26 11.38 -11.22
N HIS A 171 24.10 10.38 -11.50
CA HIS A 171 25.56 10.49 -11.51
C HIS A 171 26.16 9.99 -12.83
N THR A 172 25.75 10.61 -13.94
CA THR A 172 26.54 10.61 -15.17
C THR A 172 26.42 11.98 -15.83
N THR A 173 27.02 12.98 -15.18
CA THR A 173 27.39 14.25 -15.82
C THR A 173 28.52 14.87 -15.02
N HIS A 174 29.74 14.43 -15.32
CA HIS A 174 30.91 15.25 -15.64
C HIS A 174 32.13 14.36 -15.88
#